data_AF-A0AA40TIE0-F1
#
_entry.id   AF-A0AA40TIE0-F1
#
_cell.length_a   1.000
_cell.length_b   1.000
_cell.length_c   1.000
_cell.angle_alpha   90.00
_cell.angle_beta   90.00
_cell.angle_gamma   90.00
#
_symmetry.space_group_name_H-M   'P 1'
#
loop_
_entity.id
_entity.type
_entity.pdbx_description
1 polymer ?
#
loop_
_entity_poly.entity_id
_entity_poly.type
_entity_poly.pdbx_seq_one_letter_code
_entity_poly.pdbx_strand_id
1 'polypeptide(L)'
;MTALNKQALREAAENATPGRIGDRIDGSGSIKYQCFGNDGSLVLQTDHKNMEYGFIGDNGDSDELFFRLCDPATVLALLDELEAKDSTISTQQHEIRTLLNA
;
A
#
# COMPACT_ATOMS: atom_id res chain seq x y z
N MET A 1 13.40 -7.80 10.84
CA MET A 1 12.66 -7.23 9.70
C MET A 1 13.27 -7.78 8.42
N THR A 2 12.48 -8.44 7.58
CA THR A 2 12.90 -8.81 6.22
C THR A 2 13.03 -7.54 5.39
N ALA A 3 13.99 -7.49 4.47
CA ALA A 3 14.10 -6.39 3.53
C ALA A 3 12.82 -6.31 2.70
N LEU A 4 12.22 -5.11 2.59
CA LEU A 4 11.06 -4.88 1.74
C LEU A 4 11.44 -5.18 0.28
N ASN A 5 10.67 -6.03 -0.39
CA ASN A 5 10.83 -6.24 -1.83
C ASN A 5 10.22 -5.06 -2.60
N LYS A 6 11.00 -3.98 -2.74
CA LYS A 6 10.59 -2.74 -3.43
C LYS A 6 10.18 -2.99 -4.88
N GLN A 7 10.86 -3.91 -5.57
CA GLN A 7 10.57 -4.24 -6.97
C GLN A 7 9.20 -4.89 -7.13
N ALA A 8 8.89 -5.90 -6.30
CA ALA A 8 7.59 -6.55 -6.34
C ALA A 8 6.45 -5.57 -5.99
N LEU A 9 6.69 -4.64 -5.06
CA LEU A 9 5.71 -3.61 -4.71
C LEU A 9 5.48 -2.62 -5.87
N ARG A 10 6.56 -2.21 -6.54
CA ARG A 10 6.48 -1.35 -7.74
C ARG A 10 5.67 -2.03 -8.84
N GLU A 11 6.00 -3.27 -9.19
CA GLU A 11 5.29 -4.04 -10.21
C GLU A 11 3.80 -4.22 -9.86
N ALA A 12 3.48 -4.48 -8.60
CA ALA A 12 2.10 -4.58 -8.15
C ALA A 12 1.34 -3.25 -8.31
N ALA A 13 1.98 -2.11 -7.98
CA ALA A 13 1.39 -0.80 -8.11
C ALA A 13 1.22 -0.38 -9.60
N GLU A 14 2.19 -0.66 -10.47
CA GLU A 14 2.11 -0.36 -11.90
C GLU A 14 1.00 -1.15 -12.62
N ASN A 15 0.76 -2.39 -12.20
CA ASN A 15 -0.30 -3.24 -12.75
C ASN A 15 -1.69 -2.97 -12.15
N ALA A 16 -1.76 -2.25 -11.03
CA ALA A 16 -3.02 -1.91 -10.39
C ALA A 16 -3.79 -0.88 -11.23
N THR A 17 -5.12 -0.95 -11.21
CA THR A 17 -5.94 0.08 -11.87
C THR A 17 -5.85 1.39 -11.09
N PRO A 18 -5.41 2.51 -11.70
CA PRO A 18 -5.28 3.79 -11.00
C PRO A 18 -6.61 4.29 -10.44
N GLY A 19 -6.57 4.91 -9.26
CA GLY A 19 -7.70 5.64 -8.66
C GLY A 19 -8.91 4.79 -8.23
N ARG A 20 -8.91 3.47 -8.43
CA ARG A 20 -9.97 2.59 -7.96
C ARG A 20 -9.66 2.03 -6.58
N ILE A 21 -9.99 2.79 -5.53
CA ILE A 21 -10.05 2.26 -4.16
C ILE A 21 -11.44 2.50 -3.59
N GLY A 22 -12.29 1.46 -3.69
CA GLY A 22 -13.64 1.43 -3.13
C GLY A 22 -14.75 1.52 -4.19
N ASP A 23 -15.48 0.42 -4.37
CA ASP A 23 -16.83 0.42 -4.97
C ASP A 23 -17.84 0.26 -3.82
N ARG A 24 -18.08 1.31 -3.02
CA ARG A 24 -19.32 1.34 -2.21
C ARG A 24 -20.47 1.61 -3.17
N ILE A 25 -20.98 0.56 -3.79
CA ILE A 25 -22.29 0.60 -4.44
C ILE A 25 -23.31 0.31 -3.34
N ASP A 26 -23.82 1.37 -2.71
CA ASP A 26 -24.97 1.24 -1.82
C ASP A 26 -26.15 0.70 -2.67
N GLY A 27 -26.53 -0.56 -2.42
CA GLY A 27 -27.73 -1.17 -3.00
C GLY A 27 -27.54 -2.26 -4.07
N SER A 28 -26.33 -2.70 -4.43
CA SER A 28 -26.19 -3.91 -5.26
C SER A 28 -26.19 -5.16 -4.39
N GLY A 29 -27.32 -5.87 -4.37
CA GLY A 29 -27.44 -7.14 -3.67
C GLY A 29 -26.41 -8.18 -4.12
N SER A 30 -25.96 -9.00 -3.16
CA SER A 30 -25.18 -10.24 -3.33
C SER A 30 -23.66 -10.16 -3.52
N ILE A 31 -22.97 -9.10 -3.07
CA ILE A 31 -21.50 -9.17 -2.95
C ILE A 31 -21.14 -9.84 -1.62
N LYS A 32 -20.53 -11.03 -1.69
CA LYS A 32 -19.79 -11.65 -0.59
C LYS A 32 -18.32 -11.56 -0.92
N TYR A 33 -17.58 -10.76 -0.17
CA TYR A 33 -16.15 -10.58 -0.37
C TYR A 33 -15.43 -10.54 0.97
N GLN A 34 -14.29 -11.20 1.04
CA GLN A 34 -13.39 -11.16 2.18
C GLN A 34 -11.99 -10.84 1.66
N CYS A 35 -11.35 -9.86 2.28
CA CYS A 35 -9.95 -9.55 2.07
C CYS A 35 -9.18 -9.95 3.33
N PHE A 36 -8.09 -10.70 3.14
CA PHE A 36 -7.20 -11.10 4.22
C PHE A 36 -5.90 -10.31 4.15
N GLY A 37 -5.39 -9.90 5.31
CA GLY A 37 -4.09 -9.28 5.46
C GLY A 37 -2.96 -10.28 5.21
N ASN A 38 -1.73 -9.76 5.11
CA ASN A 38 -0.53 -10.58 4.90
C ASN A 38 -0.24 -11.56 6.04
N ASP A 39 -0.80 -11.32 7.22
CA ASP A 39 -0.75 -12.19 8.39
C ASP A 39 -1.90 -13.21 8.44
N GLY A 40 -2.77 -13.22 7.43
CA GLY A 40 -3.95 -14.09 7.34
C GLY A 40 -5.16 -13.61 8.14
N SER A 41 -5.09 -12.44 8.78
CA SER A 41 -6.23 -11.83 9.48
C SER A 41 -7.30 -11.38 8.47
N LEU A 42 -8.57 -11.45 8.85
CA LEU A 42 -9.65 -10.89 8.03
C LEU A 42 -9.67 -9.37 8.21
N VAL A 43 -9.47 -8.62 7.12
CA VAL A 43 -9.32 -7.15 7.14
C VAL A 43 -10.56 -6.45 6.62
N LEU A 44 -11.21 -6.98 5.59
CA LEU A 44 -12.42 -6.39 5.02
C LEU A 44 -13.44 -7.49 4.73
N GLN A 45 -14.70 -7.27 5.12
CA GLN A 45 -15.81 -8.16 4.81
C GLN A 45 -16.96 -7.38 4.18
N THR A 46 -17.67 -8.03 3.28
CA THR A 46 -18.96 -7.59 2.74
C THR A 46 -19.89 -8.78 2.82
N ASP A 47 -20.90 -8.74 3.69
CA ASP A 47 -21.97 -9.72 3.81
C ASP A 47 -23.33 -9.03 3.87
N HIS A 48 -23.99 -9.00 2.70
CA HIS A 48 -25.28 -8.37 2.55
C HIS A 48 -26.39 -8.97 3.40
N LYS A 49 -26.33 -10.29 3.70
CA LYS A 49 -27.40 -10.94 4.45
C LYS A 49 -27.43 -10.52 5.93
N ASN A 50 -26.27 -10.17 6.47
CA ASN A 50 -26.12 -9.79 7.86
C ASN A 50 -25.90 -8.27 8.03
N MET A 51 -25.95 -7.51 6.93
CA MET A 51 -25.62 -6.07 6.88
C MET A 51 -24.21 -5.74 7.41
N GLU A 52 -23.27 -6.66 7.28
CA GLU A 52 -21.88 -6.47 7.73
C GLU A 52 -21.03 -6.02 6.54
N TYR A 53 -20.53 -4.78 6.58
CA TYR A 53 -19.73 -4.23 5.49
C TYR A 53 -18.61 -3.36 6.03
N GLY A 54 -17.43 -3.49 5.43
CA GLY A 54 -16.29 -2.60 5.67
C GLY A 54 -15.11 -3.32 6.31
N PHE A 55 -14.21 -2.51 6.83
CA PHE A 55 -13.02 -2.97 7.55
C PHE A 55 -13.39 -3.57 8.91
N ILE A 56 -12.70 -4.63 9.30
CA ILE A 56 -12.98 -5.39 10.52
C ILE A 56 -12.14 -4.87 11.68
N GLY A 57 -12.77 -4.66 12.82
CA GLY A 57 -12.14 -4.22 14.07
C GLY A 57 -12.57 -2.82 14.51
N ASP A 58 -12.13 -2.42 15.71
CA ASP A 58 -12.56 -1.18 16.36
C ASP A 58 -12.11 0.09 15.61
N ASN A 59 -11.14 -0.02 14.70
CA ASN A 59 -10.55 1.09 13.95
C ASN A 59 -10.99 1.14 12.47
N GLY A 60 -12.07 0.45 12.09
CA GLY A 60 -12.46 0.25 10.69
C GLY A 60 -12.49 1.54 9.83
N ASP A 61 -12.96 2.67 10.36
CA ASP A 61 -12.96 3.95 9.64
C ASP A 61 -11.54 4.44 9.33
N SER A 62 -10.61 4.27 10.27
CA SER A 62 -9.20 4.64 10.11
C SER A 62 -8.48 3.71 9.14
N ASP A 63 -8.80 2.41 9.20
CA ASP A 63 -8.26 1.41 8.28
C ASP A 63 -8.73 1.68 6.84
N GLU A 64 -10.00 2.04 6.66
CA GLU A 64 -10.55 2.44 5.36
C GLU A 64 -9.88 3.71 4.82
N LEU A 65 -9.64 4.70 5.69
CA LEU A 65 -8.93 5.92 5.30
C LEU A 65 -7.50 5.61 4.87
N PHE A 66 -6.75 4.84 5.66
CA PHE A 66 -5.38 4.44 5.33
C PHE A 66 -5.33 3.70 3.99
N PHE A 67 -6.22 2.72 3.80
CA PHE A 67 -6.30 1.97 2.55
C PHE A 67 -6.59 2.86 1.34
N ARG A 68 -7.48 3.86 1.47
CA ARG A 68 -7.77 4.84 0.42
C ARG A 68 -6.59 5.76 0.09
N LEU A 69 -5.78 6.10 1.07
CA LEU A 69 -4.58 6.93 0.88
C LEU A 69 -3.42 6.15 0.26
N CYS A 70 -3.38 4.83 0.44
CA CYS A 70 -2.36 3.95 -0.17
C CYS A 70 -2.70 3.57 -1.62
N ASP A 71 -3.12 4.53 -2.43
CA ASP A 71 -3.38 4.29 -3.84
C ASP A 71 -2.07 3.99 -4.63
N PRO A 72 -2.15 3.33 -5.80
CA PRO A 72 -0.97 2.96 -6.57
C PRO A 72 -0.04 4.13 -6.92
N ALA A 73 -0.59 5.31 -7.23
CA ALA A 73 0.21 6.49 -7.56
C ALA A 73 0.95 7.02 -6.33
N THR A 74 0.28 7.04 -5.18
CA THR A 74 0.91 7.39 -3.90
C THR A 74 2.04 6.42 -3.54
N VAL A 75 1.85 5.11 -3.74
CA VAL A 75 2.89 4.10 -3.50
C VAL A 75 4.08 4.28 -4.44
N LEU A 76 3.84 4.51 -5.74
CA LEU A 76 4.91 4.75 -6.72
C LEU A 76 5.71 6.02 -6.39
N ALA A 77 5.04 7.12 -6.03
CA ALA A 77 5.70 8.35 -5.62
C ALA A 77 6.62 8.15 -4.40
N LEU A 78 6.17 7.38 -3.41
CA LEU A 78 7.00 7.03 -2.25
C LEU A 78 8.22 6.18 -2.63
N LEU A 79 8.06 5.23 -3.56
CA LEU A 79 9.17 4.42 -4.05
C LEU A 79 10.19 5.26 -4.83
N ASP A 80 9.72 6.20 -5.66
CA ASP A 80 10.58 7.13 -6.40
C ASP A 80 11.37 8.03 -5.44
N GLU A 81 10.71 8.58 -4.41
CA GLU A 81 11.39 9.36 -3.37
C GLU A 81 12.46 8.56 -2.62
N LEU A 82 12.20 7.29 -2.32
CA LEU A 82 13.16 6.41 -1.67
C LEU A 82 14.37 6.12 -2.57
N GLU A 83 14.15 5.82 -3.84
CA GLU A 83 15.23 5.58 -4.81
C GLU A 83 16.09 6.83 -5.04
N ALA A 84 15.49 8.01 -5.07
CA ALA A 84 16.21 9.28 -5.15
C ALA A 84 17.08 9.55 -3.90
N LYS A 85 16.56 9.22 -2.71
CA LYS A 85 17.32 9.33 -1.44
C LYS A 85 18.46 8.32 -1.41
N ASP A 86 18.24 7.07 -1.80
CA ASP A 86 19.28 6.04 -1.90
C ASP A 86 20.42 6.47 -2.84
N SER A 87 20.06 7.07 -3.99
CA SER A 87 21.03 7.60 -4.96
C SER A 87 21.85 8.75 -4.38
N THR A 88 21.19 9.69 -3.69
CA THR A 88 21.83 10.82 -3.04
C THR A 88 22.84 10.36 -1.98
N ILE A 89 22.43 9.40 -1.14
CA ILE A 89 23.29 8.82 -0.09
C ILE A 89 24.50 8.13 -0.73
N SER A 90 24.30 7.35 -1.79
CA SER A 90 25.39 6.66 -2.50
C SER A 90 26.43 7.66 -3.04
N THR A 91 25.97 8.74 -3.66
CA THR A 91 26.85 9.82 -4.15
C THR A 91 27.62 10.48 -3.01
N GLN A 92 26.94 10.87 -1.93
CA GLN A 92 27.57 11.48 -0.77
C GLN A 92 28.63 10.56 -0.14
N GLN A 93 28.34 9.26 -0.03
CA GLN A 93 29.31 8.29 0.47
C GLN A 93 30.52 8.16 -0.46
N HIS A 94 30.32 8.22 -1.77
CA HIS A 94 31.41 8.19 -2.73
C HIS A 94 32.30 9.43 -2.60
N GLU A 95 31.71 10.62 -2.52
CA GLU A 95 32.44 11.88 -2.32
C GLU A 95 33.25 11.88 -1.02
N ILE A 96 32.64 11.46 0.10
CA ILE A 96 33.32 11.34 1.38
C ILE A 96 34.52 10.38 1.29
N ARG A 97 34.35 9.21 0.67
CA ARG A 97 35.46 8.26 0.48
C ARG A 97 36.58 8.87 -0.36
N THR A 98 36.25 9.62 -1.40
CA THR A 98 37.25 10.29 -2.25
C THR A 98 38.01 11.37 -1.47
N LEU A 99 37.32 12.17 -0.64
CA LEU A 99 37.94 13.21 0.18
C LEU A 99 38.81 12.65 1.32
N LEU A 100 38.42 11.52 1.91
CA LEU A 100 39.17 10.89 3.01
C LEU A 100 40.39 10.09 2.53
N ASN A 101 40.41 9.68 1.25
CA ASN A 101 41.50 8.92 0.63
C ASN A 101 42.44 9.79 -0.23
N ALA A 102 42.22 11.10 -0.27
CA ALA A 102 43.09 12.10 -0.92
C ALA A 102 44.01 12.77 0.12
#